data_AF-A0AAN6MZ15-F1
#
_entry.id   AF-A0AAN6MZ15-F1
#
_cell.length_a   1.000
_cell.length_b   1.000
_cell.length_c   1.000
_cell.angle_alpha   90.00
_cell.angle_beta   90.00
_cell.angle_gamma   90.00
#
_symmetry.space_group_name_H-M   'P 1'
#
loop_
_entity.id
_entity.type
_entity.pdbx_description
1 polymer ?
#
loop_
_entity_poly.entity_id
_entity_poly.type
_entity_poly.pdbx_seq_one_letter_code
_entity_poly.pdbx_strand_id
1 'polypeptide(L)'
;MLSFAIGPFTQQAIKTGACPQILGNVNSSLPIANFIPGSSSYRFAAGLWEIEVDMKGTMIQGLTNPKGNDSAILPSCPSGNCTDYGTGVTHASIGLCSKCIDTTSKVKGPDKGGNITLPDNDVYISIMSDAPFLTSGSTNLSWAVDLFPDNGFAEAAHVALTNISILAASTAPCTNDTSTNFTVVCPHNTSITNYDYGGTTDYVATSCALYPCLRTYHGSVDNGILTEKLISTAPAPVWEAPDYPSSWYAYNFTAVREPCILDASGTWYTRQNMSSAPNITGRTWHTVPNLFTKGQNATVPNACLYKMYGVYAMALYRFMADTLFDASCTYNSRQGGELYCGNAWWLSPLYSQKNATFESLSTALDDFATAVTNKFRTTASGPDALEIDDPNVFRTADPNLTANMVQGIVGAGYYYRLVW
;
A
#
# COMPACT_ATOMS: atom_id res chain seq x y z
N MET A 1 -66.68 28.49 -41.59
CA MET A 1 -65.85 28.71 -40.40
C MET A 1 -65.58 27.36 -39.76
N LEU A 2 -64.37 26.82 -39.95
CA LEU A 2 -63.86 25.65 -39.23
C LEU A 2 -62.67 26.11 -38.39
N SER A 3 -62.77 25.87 -37.08
CA SER A 3 -61.77 26.23 -36.08
C SER A 3 -60.66 25.16 -36.05
N PHE A 4 -59.40 25.58 -36.16
CA PHE A 4 -58.25 24.74 -35.84
C PHE A 4 -57.94 24.88 -34.36
N ALA A 5 -58.28 23.85 -33.58
CA ALA A 5 -57.80 23.70 -32.22
C ALA A 5 -56.36 23.18 -32.24
N ILE A 6 -55.38 24.07 -32.06
CA ILE A 6 -54.01 23.70 -31.74
C ILE A 6 -53.97 23.47 -30.22
N GLY A 7 -53.97 22.21 -29.80
CA GLY A 7 -53.72 21.85 -28.41
C GLY A 7 -52.24 22.05 -28.06
N PRO A 8 -51.90 22.50 -26.84
CA PRO A 8 -50.51 22.62 -26.41
C PRO A 8 -49.89 21.22 -26.28
N PHE A 9 -48.78 20.99 -26.98
CA PHE A 9 -47.93 19.82 -26.75
C PHE A 9 -47.32 19.94 -25.35
N THR A 10 -47.85 19.20 -24.39
CA THR A 10 -47.16 18.93 -23.13
C THR A 10 -46.01 17.97 -23.41
N GLN A 11 -44.80 18.49 -23.66
CA GLN A 11 -43.60 17.65 -23.60
C GLN A 11 -43.38 17.27 -22.13
N GLN A 12 -43.93 16.13 -21.71
CA GLN A 12 -43.49 15.49 -20.49
C GLN A 12 -42.07 14.99 -20.73
N ALA A 13 -41.09 15.69 -20.14
CA ALA A 13 -39.73 15.19 -20.05
C ALA A 13 -39.75 13.95 -19.15
N ILE A 14 -39.87 12.77 -19.77
CA ILE A 14 -39.70 11.50 -19.07
C ILE A 14 -38.24 11.41 -18.66
N LYS A 15 -37.96 11.63 -17.38
CA LYS A 15 -36.65 11.32 -16.80
C LYS A 15 -36.52 9.80 -16.80
N THR A 16 -35.87 9.26 -17.81
CA THR A 16 -35.47 7.85 -17.82
C THR A 16 -34.40 7.68 -16.74
N GLY A 17 -34.75 7.03 -15.63
CA GLY A 17 -33.76 6.51 -14.70
C GLY A 17 -33.12 5.27 -15.31
N ALA A 18 -31.79 5.14 -15.22
CA ALA A 18 -31.15 3.87 -15.52
C ALA A 18 -31.74 2.81 -14.57
N CYS A 19 -32.36 1.77 -15.13
CA CYS A 19 -32.81 0.61 -14.37
C CYS A 19 -31.69 -0.43 -14.46
N PRO A 20 -30.90 -0.64 -13.39
CA PRO A 20 -29.93 -1.73 -13.38
C PRO A 20 -30.67 -3.06 -13.51
N GLN A 21 -30.49 -3.74 -14.63
CA GLN A 21 -31.01 -5.09 -14.82
C GLN A 21 -29.92 -6.11 -14.51
N ILE A 22 -30.23 -7.09 -13.67
CA ILE A 22 -29.36 -8.24 -13.45
C ILE A 22 -29.33 -9.04 -14.76
N LEU A 23 -28.25 -8.92 -15.52
CA LEU A 23 -28.05 -9.71 -16.72
C LEU A 23 -27.56 -11.10 -16.32
N GLY A 24 -28.41 -12.11 -16.53
CA GLY A 24 -27.96 -13.51 -16.48
C GLY A 24 -26.94 -13.77 -17.60
N ASN A 25 -25.90 -14.55 -17.31
CA ASN A 25 -24.81 -14.93 -18.22
C ASN A 25 -23.76 -13.85 -18.56
N VAL A 26 -23.58 -12.82 -17.72
CA VAL A 26 -22.45 -11.89 -17.87
C VAL A 26 -21.43 -12.14 -16.75
N ASN A 27 -20.24 -12.60 -17.13
CA ASN A 27 -19.15 -12.85 -16.20
C ASN A 27 -18.82 -11.58 -15.44
N SER A 28 -18.98 -11.65 -14.11
CA SER A 28 -18.58 -10.56 -13.22
C SER A 28 -17.17 -10.83 -12.70
N SER A 29 -16.32 -9.81 -12.65
CA SER A 29 -14.94 -9.96 -12.16
C SER A 29 -14.41 -8.74 -11.42
N LEU A 30 -13.58 -9.04 -10.43
CA LEU A 30 -12.89 -8.06 -9.59
C LEU A 30 -11.40 -8.43 -9.54
N PRO A 31 -10.48 -7.50 -9.82
CA PRO A 31 -9.05 -7.79 -9.74
C PRO A 31 -8.64 -7.98 -8.28
N ILE A 32 -7.89 -9.06 -8.04
CA ILE A 32 -7.29 -9.39 -6.75
C ILE A 32 -5.82 -9.74 -6.95
N ALA A 33 -5.01 -9.54 -5.91
CA ALA A 33 -3.63 -9.96 -5.93
C ALA A 33 -3.45 -11.22 -5.08
N ASN A 34 -3.19 -12.37 -5.72
CA ASN A 34 -2.76 -13.58 -5.00
C ASN A 34 -1.23 -13.63 -4.95
N PHE A 35 -0.56 -13.51 -6.10
CA PHE A 35 0.89 -13.61 -6.22
C PHE A 35 1.44 -12.34 -6.89
N ILE A 36 2.45 -11.71 -6.27
CA ILE A 36 3.12 -10.52 -6.81
C ILE A 36 4.65 -10.68 -6.85
N PRO A 37 5.31 -10.25 -7.93
CA PRO A 37 4.72 -9.63 -9.11
C PRO A 37 4.11 -10.71 -10.03
N GLY A 38 3.18 -10.32 -10.91
CA GLY A 38 2.77 -11.19 -12.03
C GLY A 38 3.76 -11.14 -13.19
N SER A 39 4.28 -9.94 -13.51
CA SER A 39 5.31 -9.72 -14.53
C SER A 39 6.10 -8.39 -14.38
N SER A 40 6.02 -7.74 -13.21
CA SER A 40 6.29 -6.30 -13.04
C SER A 40 7.63 -5.90 -12.41
N SER A 41 8.68 -6.69 -12.63
CA SER A 41 10.06 -6.28 -12.31
C SER A 41 11.05 -6.78 -13.34
N TYR A 42 12.13 -6.02 -13.54
CA TYR A 42 13.19 -6.39 -14.47
C TYR A 42 14.57 -6.30 -13.80
N ARG A 43 15.48 -7.14 -14.30
CA ARG A 43 16.89 -7.14 -13.88
C ARG A 43 17.69 -6.19 -14.75
N PHE A 44 18.37 -5.21 -14.16
CA PHE A 44 19.20 -4.25 -14.89
C PHE A 44 20.71 -4.45 -14.66
N ALA A 45 21.10 -5.21 -13.64
CA ALA A 45 22.49 -5.62 -13.43
C ALA A 45 22.60 -6.96 -12.68
N ALA A 46 23.82 -7.41 -12.39
CA ALA A 46 24.04 -8.62 -11.59
C ALA A 46 23.47 -8.48 -10.18
N GLY A 47 22.39 -9.22 -9.88
CA GLY A 47 21.68 -9.13 -8.59
C GLY A 47 20.87 -7.85 -8.37
N LEU A 48 20.79 -6.95 -9.36
CA LEU A 48 20.02 -5.71 -9.22
C LEU A 48 18.73 -5.79 -10.02
N TRP A 49 17.62 -5.58 -9.30
CA TRP A 49 16.27 -5.61 -9.80
C TRP A 49 15.59 -4.28 -9.53
N GLU A 50 14.66 -3.93 -10.41
CA GLU A 50 13.93 -2.67 -10.36
C GLU A 50 12.45 -2.92 -10.63
N ILE A 51 11.61 -2.18 -9.92
CA ILE A 51 10.17 -2.16 -10.17
C ILE A 51 9.88 -1.32 -11.41
N GLU A 52 8.83 -1.70 -12.14
CA GLU A 52 8.39 -0.96 -13.32
C GLU A 52 8.07 0.51 -12.99
N VAL A 53 8.29 1.38 -13.98
CA VAL A 53 8.06 2.84 -13.87
C VAL A 53 6.63 3.16 -13.43
N ASP A 54 5.67 2.35 -13.85
CA ASP A 54 4.26 2.49 -13.50
C ASP A 54 4.01 2.29 -11.98
N MET A 55 4.70 1.33 -11.34
CA MET A 55 4.64 1.17 -9.89
C MET A 55 5.28 2.37 -9.17
N LYS A 56 6.41 2.89 -9.68
CA LYS A 56 7.05 4.10 -9.12
C LYS A 56 6.13 5.32 -9.21
N GLY A 57 5.48 5.49 -10.36
CA GLY A 57 4.48 6.54 -10.57
C GLY A 57 3.31 6.41 -9.60
N THR A 58 2.78 5.20 -9.43
CA THR A 58 1.72 4.89 -8.45
C THR A 58 2.17 5.26 -7.03
N MET A 59 3.40 4.93 -6.64
CA MET A 59 3.93 5.25 -5.31
C MET A 59 3.99 6.75 -5.06
N ILE A 60 4.47 7.52 -6.03
CA ILE A 60 4.49 8.99 -5.96
C ILE A 60 3.06 9.56 -5.90
N GLN A 61 2.14 9.03 -6.71
CA GLN A 61 0.73 9.40 -6.68
C GLN A 61 0.06 9.02 -5.36
N GLY A 62 0.47 7.94 -4.72
CA GLY A 62 -0.03 7.53 -3.41
C GLY A 62 0.23 8.57 -2.31
N LEU A 63 1.25 9.42 -2.46
CA LEU A 63 1.55 10.51 -1.53
C LEU A 63 0.92 11.84 -1.96
N THR A 64 0.77 12.07 -3.26
CA THR A 64 0.37 13.38 -3.82
C THR A 64 -1.10 13.47 -4.18
N ASN A 65 -1.70 12.36 -4.59
CA ASN A 65 -3.10 12.23 -4.96
C ASN A 65 -3.60 10.79 -4.77
N PRO A 66 -3.65 10.27 -3.53
CA PRO A 66 -3.96 8.87 -3.26
C PRO A 66 -5.35 8.42 -3.74
N LYS A 67 -6.29 9.36 -3.83
CA LYS A 67 -7.67 9.15 -4.27
C LYS A 67 -7.86 9.44 -5.76
N GLY A 68 -6.77 9.57 -6.52
CA GLY A 68 -6.80 9.74 -7.97
C GLY A 68 -7.34 8.51 -8.69
N ASN A 69 -7.75 8.68 -9.95
CA ASN A 69 -8.28 7.57 -10.76
C ASN A 69 -7.23 6.50 -11.09
N ASP A 70 -5.95 6.87 -11.10
CA ASP A 70 -4.84 5.98 -11.45
C ASP A 70 -4.62 4.86 -10.40
N SER A 71 -5.09 5.06 -9.16
CA SER A 71 -5.12 4.04 -8.11
C SER A 71 -6.48 3.34 -7.97
N ALA A 72 -7.47 3.67 -8.80
CA ALA A 72 -8.83 3.14 -8.68
C ALA A 72 -8.95 1.72 -9.23
N ILE A 73 -9.64 0.86 -8.49
CA ILE A 73 -9.99 -0.48 -8.94
C ILE A 73 -11.27 -0.42 -9.77
N LEU A 74 -11.19 -0.87 -11.02
CA LEU A 74 -12.34 -0.95 -11.91
C LEU A 74 -12.91 -2.36 -11.89
N PRO A 75 -14.07 -2.60 -11.24
CA PRO A 75 -14.76 -3.88 -11.34
C PRO A 75 -15.33 -4.06 -12.75
N SER A 76 -15.51 -5.30 -13.16
CA SER A 76 -16.36 -5.65 -14.30
C SER A 76 -17.53 -6.48 -13.77
N CYS A 77 -18.51 -5.84 -13.11
CA CYS A 77 -19.64 -6.52 -12.48
C CYS A 77 -20.98 -5.85 -12.85
N PRO A 78 -21.60 -6.18 -13.99
CA PRO A 78 -22.89 -5.61 -14.37
C PRO A 78 -24.07 -6.10 -13.50
N SER A 79 -23.91 -7.20 -12.75
CA SER A 79 -24.96 -7.80 -11.89
C SER A 79 -25.06 -7.22 -10.48
N GLY A 80 -24.11 -6.39 -10.06
CA GLY A 80 -24.20 -5.61 -8.81
C GLY A 80 -23.99 -6.37 -7.49
N ASN A 81 -23.62 -7.66 -7.49
CA ASN A 81 -23.38 -8.39 -6.24
C ASN A 81 -22.09 -9.20 -6.29
N CYS A 82 -21.13 -8.86 -5.42
CA CYS A 82 -19.99 -9.73 -5.12
C CYS A 82 -20.46 -10.80 -4.13
N THR A 83 -20.19 -12.07 -4.41
CA THR A 83 -20.66 -13.17 -3.56
C THR A 83 -19.99 -13.11 -2.18
N ASP A 84 -20.79 -12.82 -1.15
CA ASP A 84 -20.44 -13.06 0.25
C ASP A 84 -20.91 -14.46 0.64
N TYR A 85 -19.99 -15.29 1.11
CA TYR A 85 -20.29 -16.66 1.54
C TYR A 85 -20.79 -16.73 3.00
N GLY A 86 -21.23 -15.60 3.58
CA GLY A 86 -21.68 -15.49 4.96
C GLY A 86 -20.55 -15.20 5.96
N THR A 87 -19.36 -14.83 5.46
CA THR A 87 -18.20 -14.38 6.25
C THR A 87 -18.25 -12.89 6.56
N GLY A 88 -19.00 -12.11 5.79
CA GLY A 88 -18.81 -10.65 5.71
C GLY A 88 -17.58 -10.26 4.89
N VAL A 89 -16.89 -11.22 4.25
CA VAL A 89 -15.67 -11.02 3.45
C VAL A 89 -15.90 -11.56 2.05
N THR A 90 -15.87 -10.67 1.05
CA THR A 90 -16.08 -11.07 -0.35
C THR A 90 -14.78 -11.51 -1.01
N HIS A 91 -13.66 -10.85 -0.71
CA HIS A 91 -12.37 -11.17 -1.31
C HIS A 91 -11.18 -10.71 -0.45
N ALA A 92 -9.98 -11.11 -0.85
CA ALA A 92 -8.73 -10.71 -0.21
C ALA A 92 -7.62 -10.52 -1.24
N SER A 93 -6.60 -9.74 -0.88
CA SER A 93 -5.43 -9.49 -1.72
C SER A 93 -4.17 -9.37 -0.87
N ILE A 94 -3.04 -9.84 -1.40
CA ILE A 94 -1.72 -9.47 -0.90
C ILE A 94 -1.52 -7.99 -1.24
N GLY A 95 -1.10 -7.23 -0.25
CA GLY A 95 -1.05 -5.78 -0.31
C GLY A 95 0.16 -5.23 0.42
N LEU A 96 0.29 -3.91 0.36
CA LEU A 96 1.10 -3.15 1.29
C LEU A 96 0.18 -2.65 2.42
N CYS A 97 0.67 -2.74 3.65
CA CYS A 97 0.06 -2.12 4.82
C CYS A 97 1.04 -1.14 5.44
N SER A 98 0.49 -0.17 6.16
CA SER A 98 1.21 0.74 7.03
C SER A 98 0.73 0.54 8.45
N LYS A 99 1.64 0.78 9.39
CA LYS A 99 1.30 1.00 10.78
C LYS A 99 2.26 2.02 11.35
N CYS A 100 1.76 2.99 12.10
CA CYS A 100 2.52 4.12 12.58
C CYS A 100 2.45 4.26 14.10
N ILE A 101 3.49 4.83 14.68
CA ILE A 101 3.56 5.27 16.07
C ILE A 101 3.98 6.73 16.12
N ASP A 102 3.43 7.45 17.11
CA ASP A 102 3.83 8.82 17.40
C ASP A 102 5.18 8.78 18.14
N THR A 103 6.20 9.35 17.52
CA THR A 103 7.56 9.40 18.07
C THR A 103 7.97 10.81 18.49
N THR A 104 7.02 11.75 18.54
CA THR A 104 7.26 13.17 18.90
C THR A 104 7.94 13.28 20.26
N SER A 105 7.56 12.43 21.22
CA SER A 105 8.16 12.40 22.57
C SER A 105 9.64 12.00 22.62
N LYS A 106 10.20 11.47 21.54
CA LYS A 106 11.61 11.02 21.44
C LYS A 106 12.50 12.03 20.73
N VAL A 107 11.92 13.07 20.17
CA VAL A 107 12.64 14.16 19.54
C VAL A 107 13.52 14.86 20.57
N LYS A 108 14.75 15.16 20.19
CA LYS A 108 15.74 15.86 21.02
C LYS A 108 16.20 17.13 20.35
N GLY A 109 16.76 18.03 21.16
CA GLY A 109 17.22 19.34 20.72
C GLY A 109 16.24 20.45 21.11
N PRO A 110 16.41 21.65 20.56
CA PRO A 110 17.43 22.00 19.57
C PRO A 110 18.87 21.91 20.14
N ASP A 111 19.81 21.36 19.37
CA ASP A 111 21.23 21.28 19.74
C ASP A 111 21.98 22.61 19.53
N LYS A 112 23.30 22.72 19.73
CA LYS A 112 24.01 24.00 19.48
C LYS A 112 23.96 24.48 18.03
N GLY A 113 23.55 23.63 17.08
CA GLY A 113 23.47 23.90 15.65
C GLY A 113 22.08 24.28 15.15
N GLY A 114 21.04 24.28 15.99
CA GLY A 114 19.66 24.52 15.53
C GLY A 114 18.89 23.27 15.17
N ASN A 115 19.47 22.08 15.35
CA ASN A 115 18.88 20.85 14.89
C ASN A 115 18.02 20.21 15.98
N ILE A 116 16.82 19.85 15.57
CA ILE A 116 15.85 19.06 16.30
C ILE A 116 15.83 17.70 15.64
N THR A 117 16.23 16.65 16.35
CA THR A 117 16.54 15.34 15.74
C THR A 117 15.81 14.20 16.41
N LEU A 118 15.52 13.16 15.64
CA LEU A 118 15.22 11.85 16.19
C LEU A 118 16.51 11.13 16.64
N PRO A 119 16.43 10.14 17.55
CA PRO A 119 17.61 9.52 18.15
C PRO A 119 18.56 8.79 17.19
N ASP A 120 18.11 8.44 15.98
CA ASP A 120 18.93 7.88 14.92
C ASP A 120 19.76 8.92 14.15
N ASN A 121 19.51 10.22 14.37
CA ASN A 121 20.17 11.40 13.76
C ASN A 121 20.04 11.52 12.23
N ASP A 122 19.48 10.54 11.54
CA ASP A 122 19.25 10.59 10.09
C ASP A 122 18.05 11.49 9.74
N VAL A 123 17.12 11.66 10.68
CA VAL A 123 15.93 12.50 10.52
C VAL A 123 16.00 13.70 11.48
N TYR A 124 16.09 14.91 10.91
CA TYR A 124 16.20 16.16 11.66
C TYR A 124 15.48 17.32 10.96
N ILE A 125 15.08 18.32 11.73
CA ILE A 125 14.62 19.60 11.21
C ILE A 125 15.37 20.74 11.89
N SER A 126 15.28 21.94 11.35
CA SER A 126 15.78 23.15 11.98
C SER A 126 14.90 24.32 11.62
N ILE A 127 14.49 25.11 12.62
CA ILE A 127 13.60 26.28 12.43
C ILE A 127 14.42 27.55 12.07
N MET A 128 15.45 27.37 11.25
CA MET A 128 16.27 28.46 10.70
C MET A 128 15.85 28.75 9.24
N SER A 129 16.21 29.93 8.72
CA SER A 129 16.00 30.23 7.28
C SER A 129 16.74 29.22 6.41
N ASP A 130 16.09 28.77 5.34
CA ASP A 130 16.65 27.86 4.33
C ASP A 130 17.07 26.49 4.89
N ALA A 131 16.56 26.14 6.07
CA ALA A 131 16.86 24.89 6.74
C ALA A 131 15.74 23.83 6.51
N PRO A 132 16.03 22.55 6.77
CA PRO A 132 15.03 21.49 6.66
C PRO A 132 13.86 21.68 7.61
N PHE A 133 12.65 21.76 7.07
CA PHE A 133 11.39 21.83 7.84
C PHE A 133 10.60 20.53 7.78
N LEU A 134 10.93 19.64 6.85
CA LEU A 134 10.41 18.29 6.76
C LEU A 134 11.54 17.38 6.31
N THR A 135 11.79 16.32 7.06
CA THR A 135 12.70 15.26 6.66
C THR A 135 12.05 13.91 6.85
N SER A 136 12.41 12.97 5.98
CA SER A 136 12.09 11.58 6.13
C SER A 136 13.32 10.74 5.87
N GLY A 137 13.40 9.59 6.53
CA GLY A 137 14.49 8.64 6.33
C GLY A 137 14.12 7.25 6.81
N SER A 138 14.91 6.26 6.40
CA SER A 138 14.81 4.90 6.91
C SER A 138 15.29 4.84 8.36
N THR A 139 14.70 3.96 9.17
CA THR A 139 15.03 3.82 10.59
C THR A 139 15.02 2.36 11.04
N ASN A 140 15.79 2.03 12.07
CA ASN A 140 15.79 0.70 12.68
C ASN A 140 14.84 0.59 13.88
N LEU A 141 14.21 1.69 14.30
CA LEU A 141 13.26 1.79 15.42
C LEU A 141 13.77 1.29 16.78
N SER A 142 15.06 0.95 16.91
CA SER A 142 15.64 0.39 18.14
C SER A 142 15.52 1.34 19.34
N TRP A 143 15.45 2.65 19.07
CA TRP A 143 15.27 3.70 20.06
C TRP A 143 13.81 3.95 20.46
N ALA A 144 12.85 3.39 19.73
CA ALA A 144 11.40 3.60 19.91
C ALA A 144 10.67 2.37 20.46
N VAL A 145 11.39 1.30 20.83
CA VAL A 145 10.79 0.02 21.24
C VAL A 145 9.83 0.17 22.43
N ASP A 146 10.10 1.11 23.33
CA ASP A 146 9.23 1.40 24.49
C ASP A 146 7.92 2.10 24.13
N LEU A 147 7.80 2.63 22.91
CA LEU A 147 6.58 3.21 22.38
C LEU A 147 5.73 2.21 21.58
N PHE A 148 6.21 0.97 21.39
CA PHE A 148 5.49 0.00 20.56
C PHE A 148 4.19 -0.40 21.27
N PRO A 149 3.02 -0.09 20.68
CA PRO A 149 1.76 -0.52 21.25
C PRO A 149 1.60 -2.04 21.15
N ASP A 150 0.87 -2.63 22.10
CA ASP A 150 0.42 -4.04 22.07
C ASP A 150 -0.55 -4.36 20.91
N ASN A 151 -0.77 -3.42 19.99
CA ASN A 151 -1.65 -3.57 18.85
C ASN A 151 -0.99 -4.31 17.67
N GLY A 152 0.23 -4.83 17.81
CA GLY A 152 0.97 -5.52 16.76
C GLY A 152 1.83 -4.62 15.87
N PHE A 153 2.28 -3.46 16.34
CA PHE A 153 3.27 -2.65 15.63
C PHE A 153 4.63 -3.36 15.54
N ALA A 154 5.05 -4.03 16.62
CA ALA A 154 6.31 -4.78 16.64
C ALA A 154 6.38 -5.86 15.55
N GLU A 155 5.27 -6.57 15.33
CA GLU A 155 5.16 -7.59 14.28
C GLU A 155 5.24 -6.95 12.88
N ALA A 156 4.51 -5.85 12.66
CA ALA A 156 4.57 -5.09 11.42
C ALA A 156 5.99 -4.58 11.11
N ALA A 157 6.66 -4.00 12.10
CA ALA A 157 8.02 -3.48 11.98
C ALA A 157 9.06 -4.59 11.70
N HIS A 158 8.84 -5.80 12.23
CA HIS A 158 9.70 -6.95 12.01
C HIS A 158 9.60 -7.50 10.57
N VAL A 159 8.42 -7.46 9.96
CA VAL A 159 8.20 -7.93 8.57
C VAL A 159 8.09 -6.78 7.57
N ALA A 160 8.51 -5.58 7.95
CA ALA A 160 8.48 -4.41 7.09
C ALA A 160 9.41 -4.57 5.90
N LEU A 161 8.96 -4.10 4.73
CA LEU A 161 9.87 -3.81 3.63
C LEU A 161 10.77 -2.66 4.05
N THR A 162 10.20 -1.58 4.56
CA THR A 162 10.94 -0.45 5.12
C THR A 162 10.25 0.10 6.36
N ASN A 163 11.06 0.49 7.35
CA ASN A 163 10.64 1.28 8.48
C ASN A 163 11.13 2.71 8.23
N ILE A 164 10.23 3.68 8.28
CA ILE A 164 10.54 5.09 8.00
C ILE A 164 10.20 5.97 9.18
N SER A 165 10.98 7.02 9.37
CA SER A 165 10.71 8.11 10.31
C SER A 165 10.49 9.39 9.52
N ILE A 166 9.53 10.19 9.94
CA ILE A 166 9.20 11.50 9.37
C ILE A 166 9.21 12.50 10.52
N LEU A 167 9.92 13.60 10.36
CA LEU A 167 9.92 14.73 11.28
C LEU A 167 9.55 16.00 10.51
N ALA A 168 8.51 16.69 10.97
CA ALA A 168 7.99 17.87 10.31
C ALA A 168 7.81 19.00 11.31
N ALA A 169 8.20 20.22 10.92
CA ALA A 169 7.77 21.43 11.58
C ALA A 169 6.25 21.59 11.44
N SER A 170 5.57 21.90 12.53
CA SER A 170 4.11 22.00 12.58
C SER A 170 3.63 23.00 13.62
N THR A 171 2.52 23.67 13.38
CA THR A 171 1.79 24.49 14.36
C THR A 171 0.61 23.77 14.97
N ALA A 172 0.29 22.56 14.52
CA ALA A 172 -0.87 21.83 15.01
C ALA A 172 -0.85 21.55 16.53
N PRO A 173 0.31 21.29 17.17
CA PRO A 173 0.36 21.14 18.64
C PRO A 173 0.18 22.46 19.41
N CYS A 174 0.28 23.61 18.75
CA CYS A 174 0.23 24.90 19.41
C CYS A 174 -1.20 25.33 19.72
N THR A 175 -1.39 26.04 20.83
CA THR A 175 -2.70 26.50 21.29
C THR A 175 -2.74 28.01 21.49
N ASN A 176 -3.91 28.61 21.32
CA ASN A 176 -4.10 30.04 21.58
C ASN A 176 -4.37 30.25 23.07
N ASP A 177 -3.46 30.96 23.76
CA ASP A 177 -3.73 31.41 25.11
C ASP A 177 -4.65 32.65 25.06
N THR A 178 -5.91 32.43 25.42
CA THR A 178 -6.94 33.48 25.48
C THR A 178 -6.79 34.40 26.70
N SER A 179 -5.93 34.05 27.66
CA SER A 179 -5.71 34.82 28.90
C SER A 179 -4.67 35.94 28.74
N THR A 180 -3.77 35.84 27.76
CA THR A 180 -2.67 36.79 27.52
C THR A 180 -2.65 37.30 26.08
N ASN A 181 -3.61 38.14 25.68
CA ASN A 181 -3.62 38.82 24.37
C ASN A 181 -3.49 37.88 23.14
N PHE A 182 -4.08 36.68 23.16
CA PHE A 182 -4.05 35.72 22.03
C PHE A 182 -2.63 35.29 21.62
N THR A 183 -1.72 35.12 22.59
CA THR A 183 -0.40 34.54 22.31
C THR A 183 -0.52 33.06 21.97
N VAL A 184 0.06 32.66 20.84
CA VAL A 184 0.17 31.25 20.45
C VAL A 184 1.28 30.61 21.27
N VAL A 185 0.96 29.53 21.99
CA VAL A 185 1.88 28.78 22.85
C VAL A 185 2.05 27.37 22.28
N CYS A 186 3.30 26.99 22.00
CA CYS A 186 3.64 25.64 21.55
C CYS A 186 4.24 24.83 22.71
N PRO A 187 3.91 23.53 22.82
CA PRO A 187 4.39 22.68 23.91
C PRO A 187 5.90 22.48 23.94
N HIS A 188 6.58 22.47 22.79
CA HIS A 188 8.03 22.26 22.75
C HIS A 188 8.81 23.55 22.45
N ASN A 189 9.98 23.67 23.07
CA ASN A 189 10.91 24.75 22.75
C ASN A 189 11.69 24.39 21.48
N THR A 190 11.41 25.08 20.38
CA THR A 190 12.05 24.87 19.08
C THR A 190 13.21 25.82 18.80
N SER A 191 13.48 26.77 19.69
CA SER A 191 14.43 27.85 19.42
C SER A 191 15.60 27.91 20.38
N ILE A 192 16.79 28.18 19.83
CA ILE A 192 18.04 28.46 20.57
C ILE A 192 18.28 29.97 20.67
N THR A 193 17.67 30.77 19.79
CA THR A 193 17.92 32.22 19.69
C THR A 193 16.62 33.00 19.45
N ASN A 194 16.60 34.31 19.69
CA ASN A 194 15.42 35.14 19.40
C ASN A 194 15.13 35.31 17.88
N TYR A 195 15.84 34.62 16.99
CA TYR A 195 15.69 34.71 15.53
C TYR A 195 14.97 33.49 14.97
N ASP A 196 13.68 33.38 15.29
CA ASP A 196 12.82 32.30 14.80
C ASP A 196 12.28 32.68 13.41
N TYR A 197 12.86 32.11 12.34
CA TYR A 197 12.45 32.40 10.96
C TYR A 197 11.13 31.73 10.57
N GLY A 198 10.75 30.67 11.29
CA GLY A 198 9.49 29.96 11.11
C GLY A 198 8.29 30.66 11.77
N GLY A 199 8.51 31.70 12.57
CA GLY A 199 7.48 32.21 13.49
C GLY A 199 7.12 31.15 14.55
N THR A 200 5.94 31.28 15.18
CA THR A 200 5.48 30.28 16.15
C THR A 200 5.40 28.90 15.50
N THR A 201 6.21 27.95 15.98
CA THR A 201 6.44 26.64 15.36
C THR A 201 6.67 25.61 16.46
N ASP A 202 6.16 24.41 16.24
CA ASP A 202 6.49 23.19 16.96
C ASP A 202 6.90 22.11 15.93
N TYR A 203 6.86 20.85 16.31
CA TYR A 203 7.13 19.72 15.46
C TYR A 203 6.22 18.54 15.78
N VAL A 204 6.11 17.65 14.80
CA VAL A 204 5.51 16.33 14.95
C VAL A 204 6.47 15.31 14.36
N ALA A 205 6.64 14.18 15.05
CA ALA A 205 7.41 13.06 14.55
C ALA A 205 6.56 11.80 14.49
N THR A 206 6.74 11.03 13.44
CA THR A 206 6.00 9.78 13.23
C THR A 206 6.93 8.74 12.65
N SER A 207 6.87 7.53 13.18
CA SER A 207 7.62 6.41 12.64
C SER A 207 6.67 5.29 12.22
N CYS A 208 6.85 4.77 11.01
CA CYS A 208 5.91 3.85 10.39
C CYS A 208 6.62 2.64 9.78
N ALA A 209 5.99 1.48 9.91
CA ALA A 209 6.34 0.26 9.21
C ALA A 209 5.50 0.14 7.94
N LEU A 210 6.14 0.01 6.78
CA LEU A 210 5.51 -0.35 5.51
C LEU A 210 5.81 -1.82 5.21
N TYR A 211 4.79 -2.67 5.29
CA TYR A 211 4.98 -4.12 5.35
C TYR A 211 3.99 -4.88 4.45
N PRO A 212 4.39 -6.02 3.87
CA PRO A 212 3.47 -6.85 3.10
C PRO A 212 2.41 -7.48 4.02
N CYS A 213 1.16 -7.50 3.57
CA CYS A 213 0.05 -7.98 4.37
C CYS A 213 -1.06 -8.59 3.51
N LEU A 214 -1.82 -9.50 4.10
CA LEU A 214 -3.12 -9.91 3.56
C LEU A 214 -4.16 -8.87 3.97
N ARG A 215 -4.85 -8.29 2.99
CA ARG A 215 -5.97 -7.38 3.19
C ARG A 215 -7.25 -8.09 2.81
N THR A 216 -8.22 -8.13 3.72
CA THR A 216 -9.54 -8.72 3.50
C THR A 216 -10.59 -7.64 3.37
N TYR A 217 -11.50 -7.80 2.42
CA TYR A 217 -12.45 -6.77 2.04
C TYR A 217 -13.88 -7.30 2.00
N HIS A 218 -14.80 -6.42 2.33
CA HIS A 218 -16.19 -6.52 1.95
C HIS A 218 -16.45 -5.56 0.80
N GLY A 219 -16.85 -6.09 -0.34
CA GLY A 219 -17.10 -5.31 -1.55
C GLY A 219 -18.55 -5.43 -1.98
N SER A 220 -19.17 -4.32 -2.36
CA SER A 220 -20.49 -4.26 -3.01
C SER A 220 -20.40 -3.42 -4.28
N VAL A 221 -21.14 -3.78 -5.32
CA VAL A 221 -21.16 -3.01 -6.57
C VAL A 221 -22.56 -2.43 -6.76
N ASP A 222 -22.70 -1.11 -6.64
CA ASP A 222 -23.96 -0.44 -6.92
C ASP A 222 -23.83 0.44 -8.16
N ASN A 223 -24.71 0.26 -9.14
CA ASN A 223 -24.68 0.96 -10.43
C ASN A 223 -23.30 0.95 -11.14
N GLY A 224 -22.59 -0.17 -11.05
CA GLY A 224 -21.24 -0.32 -11.61
C GLY A 224 -20.12 0.33 -10.80
N ILE A 225 -20.43 0.96 -9.68
CA ILE A 225 -19.47 1.55 -8.74
C ILE A 225 -19.16 0.53 -7.64
N LEU A 226 -17.89 0.11 -7.58
CA LEU A 226 -17.39 -0.70 -6.49
C LEU A 226 -17.22 0.14 -5.22
N THR A 227 -17.84 -0.30 -4.13
CA THR A 227 -17.57 0.18 -2.78
C THR A 227 -16.93 -0.95 -2.00
N GLU A 228 -15.68 -0.74 -1.55
CA GLU A 228 -14.95 -1.69 -0.72
C GLU A 228 -14.75 -1.14 0.68
N LYS A 229 -14.97 -2.00 1.67
CA LYS A 229 -14.62 -1.78 3.07
C LYS A 229 -13.54 -2.77 3.46
N LEU A 230 -12.40 -2.25 3.94
CA LEU A 230 -11.37 -3.06 4.56
C LEU A 230 -11.92 -3.67 5.87
N ILE A 231 -11.90 -4.99 5.99
CA ILE A 231 -12.38 -5.72 7.16
C ILE A 231 -11.25 -6.04 8.10
N SER A 232 -10.14 -6.59 7.59
CA SER A 232 -8.96 -6.88 8.38
C SER A 232 -7.68 -6.84 7.57
N THR A 233 -6.57 -6.69 8.28
CA THR A 233 -5.22 -6.86 7.76
C THR A 233 -4.46 -7.87 8.62
N ALA A 234 -3.63 -8.69 8.00
CA ALA A 234 -2.73 -9.61 8.67
C ALA A 234 -1.34 -9.51 8.05
N PRO A 235 -0.25 -9.34 8.82
CA PRO A 235 1.10 -9.33 8.28
C PRO A 235 1.38 -10.60 7.48
N ALA A 236 2.11 -10.47 6.37
CA ALA A 236 2.59 -11.62 5.62
C ALA A 236 3.98 -12.01 6.16
N PRO A 237 4.12 -13.11 6.91
CA PRO A 237 5.41 -13.52 7.45
C PRO A 237 6.42 -13.82 6.34
N VAL A 238 7.70 -13.71 6.70
CA VAL A 238 8.84 -14.07 5.84
C VAL A 238 9.05 -15.59 5.87
N TRP A 239 9.21 -16.19 4.70
CA TRP A 239 9.50 -17.61 4.51
C TRP A 239 10.75 -17.78 3.68
N GLU A 240 11.65 -18.67 4.11
CA GLU A 240 12.75 -19.14 3.28
C GLU A 240 12.19 -19.91 2.07
N ALA A 241 12.49 -19.42 0.87
CA ALA A 241 12.27 -20.11 -0.38
C ALA A 241 13.16 -21.37 -0.38
N PRO A 242 12.57 -22.57 -0.55
CA PRO A 242 13.30 -23.83 -0.47
C PRO A 242 14.50 -23.92 -1.42
N ASP A 243 14.47 -23.17 -2.53
CA ASP A 243 15.38 -23.34 -3.66
C ASP A 243 16.60 -22.40 -3.64
N TYR A 244 16.73 -21.51 -2.65
CA TYR A 244 17.80 -20.51 -2.60
C TYR A 244 18.60 -20.53 -1.29
N PRO A 245 19.61 -21.40 -1.17
CA PRO A 245 20.53 -21.34 -0.03
C PRO A 245 21.33 -20.03 -0.11
N SER A 246 21.23 -19.19 0.93
CA SER A 246 22.16 -18.12 1.31
C SER A 246 22.07 -16.73 0.65
N SER A 247 20.93 -16.31 0.08
CA SER A 247 20.81 -14.93 -0.42
C SER A 247 19.52 -14.24 0.04
N TRP A 248 19.54 -12.92 0.24
CA TRP A 248 18.35 -12.13 0.62
C TRP A 248 17.22 -12.18 -0.41
N TYR A 249 17.50 -12.66 -1.63
CA TYR A 249 16.50 -12.96 -2.66
C TYR A 249 15.62 -14.18 -2.32
N ALA A 250 15.99 -14.94 -1.29
CA ALA A 250 15.34 -16.18 -0.89
C ALA A 250 14.13 -15.99 0.03
N TYR A 251 13.72 -14.77 0.37
CA TYR A 251 12.68 -14.55 1.36
C TYR A 251 11.36 -14.11 0.72
N ASN A 252 10.39 -15.01 0.67
CA ASN A 252 9.04 -14.69 0.20
C ASN A 252 8.17 -14.26 1.38
N PHE A 253 7.33 -13.24 1.18
CA PHE A 253 6.31 -12.87 2.15
C PHE A 253 5.03 -13.62 1.80
N THR A 254 4.62 -14.57 2.65
CA THR A 254 3.46 -15.43 2.36
C THR A 254 2.46 -15.35 3.50
N ALA A 255 1.24 -14.96 3.16
CA ALA A 255 0.09 -15.01 4.04
C ALA A 255 -0.88 -16.11 3.58
N VAL A 256 -1.66 -16.62 4.53
CA VAL A 256 -2.69 -17.62 4.27
C VAL A 256 -4.03 -17.03 4.65
N ARG A 257 -4.97 -17.10 3.71
CA ARG A 257 -6.33 -16.67 3.97
C ARG A 257 -7.04 -17.71 4.81
N GLU A 258 -7.51 -17.29 5.97
CA GLU A 258 -8.30 -18.13 6.88
C GLU A 258 -9.58 -17.37 7.26
N PRO A 259 -10.78 -17.96 7.05
CA PRO A 259 -11.04 -19.19 6.31
C PRO A 259 -10.85 -19.04 4.79
N CYS A 260 -10.42 -20.11 4.14
CA CYS A 260 -10.27 -20.21 2.69
C CYS A 260 -11.47 -20.93 2.08
N ILE A 261 -11.96 -20.42 0.95
CA ILE A 261 -13.09 -21.01 0.22
C ILE A 261 -12.56 -21.42 -1.14
N LEU A 262 -12.63 -22.72 -1.43
CA LEU A 262 -11.97 -23.34 -2.60
C LEU A 262 -12.94 -23.79 -3.70
N ASP A 263 -14.23 -23.81 -3.40
CA ASP A 263 -15.26 -24.38 -4.25
C ASP A 263 -16.52 -23.51 -4.27
N ALA A 264 -17.28 -23.61 -5.35
CA ALA A 264 -18.57 -22.92 -5.50
C ALA A 264 -19.64 -23.44 -4.52
N SER A 265 -19.41 -24.62 -3.91
CA SER A 265 -20.23 -25.12 -2.81
C SER A 265 -20.07 -24.30 -1.52
N GLY A 266 -19.07 -23.42 -1.45
CA GLY A 266 -18.86 -22.53 -0.31
C GLY A 266 -18.28 -23.26 0.91
N THR A 267 -17.54 -24.36 0.73
CA THR A 267 -16.94 -25.10 1.86
C THR A 267 -15.76 -24.32 2.45
N TRP A 268 -15.74 -24.23 3.77
CA TRP A 268 -14.77 -23.43 4.51
C TRP A 268 -13.59 -24.30 4.96
N TYR A 269 -12.40 -23.91 4.54
CA TYR A 269 -11.16 -24.53 4.94
C TYR A 269 -10.42 -23.61 5.92
N THR A 270 -10.18 -24.12 7.11
CA THR A 270 -9.42 -23.49 8.19
C THR A 270 -8.06 -24.16 8.31
N ARG A 271 -7.19 -23.61 9.16
CA ARG A 271 -5.91 -24.19 9.55
C ARG A 271 -5.94 -25.68 9.86
N GLN A 272 -7.07 -26.19 10.36
CA GLN A 272 -7.21 -27.57 10.82
C GLN A 272 -7.51 -28.56 9.69
N ASN A 273 -8.16 -28.12 8.61
CA ASN A 273 -8.65 -29.00 7.55
C ASN A 273 -8.17 -28.57 6.14
N MET A 274 -7.39 -27.50 6.00
CA MET A 274 -6.93 -27.00 4.69
C MET A 274 -6.09 -28.01 3.92
N SER A 275 -5.25 -28.79 4.62
CA SER A 275 -4.45 -29.89 4.03
C SER A 275 -5.29 -31.10 3.59
N SER A 276 -6.56 -31.16 3.99
CA SER A 276 -7.50 -32.22 3.61
C SER A 276 -8.44 -31.83 2.47
N ALA A 277 -8.28 -30.63 1.89
CA ALA A 277 -9.13 -30.20 0.79
C ALA A 277 -9.05 -31.19 -0.40
N PRO A 278 -10.16 -31.43 -1.12
CA PRO A 278 -10.18 -32.38 -2.23
C PRO A 278 -9.12 -32.06 -3.28
N ASN A 279 -8.39 -33.06 -3.76
CA ASN A 279 -7.46 -32.86 -4.87
C ASN A 279 -8.23 -32.98 -6.18
N ILE A 280 -8.53 -31.84 -6.81
CA ILE A 280 -9.25 -31.75 -8.08
C ILE A 280 -8.29 -31.30 -9.19
N THR A 281 -8.58 -31.67 -10.44
CA THR A 281 -7.78 -31.26 -11.61
C THR A 281 -7.62 -29.75 -11.66
N GLY A 282 -6.37 -29.28 -11.80
CA GLY A 282 -6.03 -27.85 -11.85
C GLY A 282 -5.67 -27.24 -10.49
N ARG A 283 -5.99 -27.88 -9.36
CA ARG A 283 -5.61 -27.37 -8.04
C ARG A 283 -4.13 -27.65 -7.76
N THR A 284 -3.38 -26.58 -7.54
CA THR A 284 -1.98 -26.64 -7.13
C THR A 284 -1.85 -26.48 -5.62
N TRP A 285 -0.76 -27.03 -5.07
CA TRP A 285 -0.51 -27.13 -3.64
C TRP A 285 0.92 -26.71 -3.33
N HIS A 286 1.10 -25.93 -2.27
CA HIS A 286 2.42 -25.60 -1.74
C HIS A 286 2.56 -26.08 -0.30
N THR A 287 3.76 -26.54 0.03
CA THR A 287 4.12 -26.89 1.40
C THR A 287 4.82 -25.70 2.05
N VAL A 288 4.25 -25.23 3.15
CA VAL A 288 4.70 -24.03 3.86
C VAL A 288 5.24 -24.44 5.24
N PRO A 289 6.56 -24.29 5.50
CA PRO A 289 7.21 -24.86 6.69
C PRO A 289 7.09 -23.98 7.92
N ASN A 290 6.44 -24.45 8.99
CA ASN A 290 6.08 -23.67 10.19
C ASN A 290 4.85 -22.76 10.02
N LEU A 291 3.96 -23.06 9.06
CA LEU A 291 2.77 -22.25 8.77
C LEU A 291 1.88 -22.00 9.98
N PHE A 292 1.67 -23.05 10.76
CA PHE A 292 0.69 -23.06 11.84
C PHE A 292 1.31 -23.36 13.19
N THR A 293 2.32 -24.23 13.20
CA THR A 293 3.04 -24.67 14.38
C THR A 293 4.52 -24.74 14.04
N LYS A 294 5.38 -24.20 14.91
CA LYS A 294 6.83 -24.32 14.77
C LYS A 294 7.23 -25.80 14.72
N GLY A 295 8.02 -26.17 13.73
CA GLY A 295 8.46 -27.53 13.42
C GLY A 295 7.51 -28.33 12.53
N GLN A 296 6.36 -27.80 12.10
CA GLN A 296 5.40 -28.52 11.27
C GLN A 296 5.19 -27.86 9.91
N ASN A 297 5.36 -28.66 8.86
CA ASN A 297 5.04 -28.27 7.50
C ASN A 297 3.54 -28.48 7.26
N ALA A 298 2.88 -27.48 6.67
CA ALA A 298 1.49 -27.60 6.26
C ALA A 298 1.37 -27.49 4.74
N THR A 299 0.59 -28.38 4.14
CA THR A 299 0.30 -28.33 2.70
C THR A 299 -0.99 -27.56 2.49
N VAL A 300 -0.93 -26.51 1.66
CA VAL A 300 -2.01 -25.55 1.46
C VAL A 300 -2.27 -25.37 -0.04
N PRO A 301 -3.53 -25.34 -0.49
CA PRO A 301 -3.87 -25.01 -1.88
C PRO A 301 -3.45 -23.59 -2.23
N ASN A 302 -2.93 -23.36 -3.44
CA ASN A 302 -2.47 -22.02 -3.85
C ASN A 302 -3.57 -20.97 -3.84
N ALA A 303 -4.83 -21.37 -4.04
CA ALA A 303 -5.99 -20.48 -3.91
C ALA A 303 -6.16 -19.88 -2.51
N CYS A 304 -5.56 -20.48 -1.48
CA CYS A 304 -5.54 -19.95 -0.12
C CYS A 304 -4.29 -19.11 0.19
N LEU A 305 -3.30 -19.11 -0.71
CA LEU A 305 -2.02 -18.45 -0.52
C LEU A 305 -2.00 -17.07 -1.19
N TYR A 306 -1.31 -16.18 -0.50
CA TYR A 306 -1.10 -14.80 -0.88
C TYR A 306 0.38 -14.49 -0.70
N LYS A 307 1.12 -14.28 -1.80
CA LYS A 307 2.58 -14.25 -1.80
C LYS A 307 3.12 -12.98 -2.47
N MET A 308 4.11 -12.36 -1.84
CA MET A 308 5.01 -11.40 -2.48
C MET A 308 6.41 -12.04 -2.60
N TYR A 309 6.91 -12.15 -3.82
CA TYR A 309 8.23 -12.72 -4.09
C TYR A 309 9.35 -11.82 -3.57
N GLY A 310 10.38 -12.44 -2.99
CA GLY A 310 11.48 -11.72 -2.32
C GLY A 310 12.25 -10.76 -3.22
N VAL A 311 12.45 -11.13 -4.48
CA VAL A 311 13.11 -10.26 -5.48
C VAL A 311 12.34 -8.94 -5.67
N TYR A 312 11.02 -9.03 -5.77
CA TYR A 312 10.16 -7.87 -5.92
C TYR A 312 10.05 -7.06 -4.64
N ALA A 313 9.93 -7.73 -3.50
CA ALA A 313 9.96 -7.12 -2.18
C ALA A 313 11.21 -6.25 -1.99
N MET A 314 12.39 -6.71 -2.41
CA MET A 314 13.60 -5.90 -2.33
C MET A 314 13.57 -4.71 -3.29
N ALA A 315 13.11 -4.91 -4.53
CA ALA A 315 13.03 -3.82 -5.50
C ALA A 315 12.09 -2.70 -4.99
N LEU A 316 10.97 -3.08 -4.35
CA LEU A 316 10.07 -2.16 -3.65
C LEU A 316 10.78 -1.48 -2.47
N TYR A 317 11.45 -2.24 -1.60
CA TYR A 317 12.22 -1.70 -0.47
C TYR A 317 13.20 -0.63 -0.93
N ARG A 318 14.05 -0.93 -1.92
CA ARG A 318 15.08 0.02 -2.39
C ARG A 318 14.46 1.32 -2.88
N PHE A 319 13.41 1.23 -3.69
CA PHE A 319 12.76 2.44 -4.17
C PHE A 319 12.10 3.24 -3.03
N MET A 320 11.44 2.57 -2.08
CA MET A 320 10.83 3.27 -0.94
C MET A 320 11.88 3.88 0.01
N ALA A 321 12.87 3.11 0.41
CA ALA A 321 13.89 3.47 1.38
C ALA A 321 14.93 4.45 0.83
N ASP A 322 15.41 4.24 -0.39
CA ASP A 322 16.55 4.99 -0.95
C ASP A 322 16.13 6.13 -1.88
N THR A 323 14.84 6.23 -2.24
CA THR A 323 14.36 7.25 -3.18
C THR A 323 13.12 7.98 -2.68
N LEU A 324 12.09 7.24 -2.27
CA LEU A 324 10.80 7.86 -1.97
C LEU A 324 10.80 8.59 -0.62
N PHE A 325 11.40 7.98 0.40
CA PHE A 325 11.39 8.45 1.78
C PHE A 325 12.76 8.84 2.33
N ASP A 326 13.80 8.99 1.49
CA ASP A 326 15.09 9.54 1.89
C ASP A 326 15.26 10.95 1.31
N ALA A 327 14.75 11.95 2.02
CA ALA A 327 14.74 13.32 1.52
C ALA A 327 14.52 14.36 2.61
N SER A 328 14.89 15.59 2.24
CA SER A 328 14.75 16.80 3.05
C SER A 328 14.11 17.90 2.22
N CYS A 329 13.12 18.57 2.83
CA CYS A 329 12.45 19.73 2.27
C CYS A 329 12.77 20.97 3.10
N THR A 330 13.24 22.01 2.43
CA THR A 330 13.62 23.27 3.08
C THR A 330 12.49 24.29 3.01
N TYR A 331 12.46 25.18 4.00
CA TYR A 331 11.53 26.30 4.06
C TYR A 331 12.28 27.64 4.08
N ASN A 332 11.78 28.60 3.32
CA ASN A 332 12.19 29.99 3.36
C ASN A 332 10.93 30.86 3.50
N SER A 333 10.99 31.91 4.32
CA SER A 333 9.89 32.85 4.54
C SER A 333 9.38 33.54 3.25
N ARG A 334 10.19 33.55 2.18
CA ARG A 334 9.83 34.05 0.85
C ARG A 334 8.95 33.09 0.04
N GLN A 335 8.81 31.84 0.47
CA GLN A 335 8.10 30.78 -0.27
C GLN A 335 6.59 30.74 0.01
N GLY A 336 6.05 31.70 0.77
CA GLY A 336 4.59 31.85 0.94
C GLY A 336 3.91 30.70 1.68
N GLY A 337 4.66 29.90 2.46
CA GLY A 337 4.11 28.74 3.18
C GLY A 337 4.43 27.38 2.54
N GLU A 338 4.99 27.38 1.33
CA GLU A 338 5.36 26.17 0.59
C GLU A 338 6.76 25.67 0.96
N LEU A 339 6.98 24.36 0.81
CA LEU A 339 8.29 23.74 0.96
C LEU A 339 9.00 23.57 -0.38
N TYR A 340 10.32 23.74 -0.38
CA TYR A 340 11.18 23.32 -1.48
C TYR A 340 11.79 21.95 -1.17
N CYS A 341 11.30 20.90 -1.83
CA CYS A 341 11.78 19.52 -1.68
C CYS A 341 12.70 19.05 -2.81
N GLY A 342 13.08 19.93 -3.75
CA GLY A 342 13.88 19.56 -4.91
C GLY A 342 13.29 18.38 -5.69
N ASN A 343 14.05 17.27 -5.78
CA ASN A 343 13.63 16.06 -6.48
C ASN A 343 12.59 15.23 -5.72
N ALA A 344 12.34 15.50 -4.43
CA ALA A 344 11.37 14.80 -3.59
C ALA A 344 10.09 15.62 -3.36
N TRP A 345 9.66 16.38 -4.38
CA TRP A 345 8.47 17.24 -4.35
C TRP A 345 7.19 16.53 -3.90
N TRP A 346 7.11 15.21 -4.07
CA TRP A 346 5.98 14.39 -3.62
C TRP A 346 5.83 14.30 -2.09
N LEU A 347 6.84 14.70 -1.32
CA LEU A 347 6.74 14.76 0.15
C LEU A 347 6.13 16.08 0.65
N SER A 348 6.07 17.12 -0.19
CA SER A 348 5.49 18.41 0.20
C SER A 348 4.06 18.33 0.80
N PRO A 349 3.15 17.44 0.36
CA PRO A 349 1.82 17.33 0.97
C PRO A 349 1.85 16.89 2.43
N LEU A 350 2.88 16.15 2.86
CA LEU A 350 3.02 15.67 4.24
C LEU A 350 3.20 16.81 5.25
N TYR A 351 3.73 17.96 4.81
CA TYR A 351 3.88 19.14 5.65
C TYR A 351 2.55 19.83 5.96
N SER A 352 1.52 19.61 5.13
CA SER A 352 0.17 20.17 5.30
C SER A 352 0.17 21.68 5.62
N GLN A 353 1.00 22.45 4.88
CA GLN A 353 1.18 23.90 5.11
C GLN A 353 1.48 24.24 6.58
N LYS A 354 2.41 23.50 7.19
CA LYS A 354 2.79 23.60 8.61
C LYS A 354 1.71 23.14 9.59
N ASN A 355 0.75 22.34 9.16
CA ASN A 355 -0.33 21.82 10.01
C ASN A 355 -0.35 20.29 10.07
N ALA A 356 0.83 19.66 9.92
CA ALA A 356 0.96 18.21 10.04
C ALA A 356 0.66 17.73 11.47
N THR A 357 -0.10 16.65 11.59
CA THR A 357 -0.32 15.89 12.85
C THR A 357 0.13 14.45 12.67
N PHE A 358 0.22 13.71 13.77
CA PHE A 358 0.44 12.26 13.71
C PHE A 358 -0.63 11.58 12.83
N GLU A 359 -1.91 11.94 12.99
CA GLU A 359 -3.01 11.37 12.22
C GLU A 359 -2.90 11.70 10.74
N SER A 360 -2.51 12.94 10.38
CA SER A 360 -2.37 13.31 8.96
C SER A 360 -1.25 12.53 8.29
N LEU A 361 -0.11 12.36 8.98
CA LEU A 361 1.03 11.59 8.47
C LEU A 361 0.71 10.10 8.39
N SER A 362 0.10 9.53 9.43
CA SER A 362 -0.34 8.13 9.44
C SER A 362 -1.35 7.86 8.31
N THR A 363 -2.32 8.76 8.13
CA THR A 363 -3.33 8.65 7.06
C THR A 363 -2.67 8.72 5.69
N ALA A 364 -1.71 9.61 5.48
CA ALA A 364 -0.99 9.72 4.22
C ALA A 364 -0.24 8.42 3.85
N LEU A 365 0.33 7.71 4.84
CA LEU A 365 0.96 6.42 4.59
C LEU A 365 -0.04 5.28 4.38
N ASP A 366 -1.18 5.29 5.07
CA ASP A 366 -2.28 4.36 4.82
C ASP A 366 -2.86 4.50 3.41
N ASP A 367 -3.00 5.75 2.96
CA ASP A 367 -3.42 6.12 1.61
C ASP A 367 -2.38 5.67 0.57
N PHE A 368 -1.09 5.90 0.83
CA PHE A 368 0.02 5.38 0.02
C PHE A 368 -0.01 3.86 -0.10
N ALA A 369 -0.13 3.15 1.02
CA ALA A 369 -0.15 1.69 1.06
C ALA A 369 -1.38 1.12 0.32
N THR A 370 -2.51 1.84 0.38
CA THR A 370 -3.73 1.51 -0.36
C THR A 370 -3.53 1.69 -1.87
N ALA A 371 -2.92 2.80 -2.32
CA ALA A 371 -2.62 3.03 -3.73
C ALA A 371 -1.68 1.94 -4.30
N VAL A 372 -0.62 1.60 -3.57
CA VAL A 372 0.30 0.52 -3.95
C VAL A 372 -0.42 -0.84 -4.01
N THR A 373 -1.27 -1.14 -3.03
CA THR A 373 -2.08 -2.37 -3.03
C THR A 373 -3.01 -2.43 -4.25
N ASN A 374 -3.67 -1.32 -4.59
CA ASN A 374 -4.54 -1.30 -5.74
C ASN A 374 -3.76 -1.56 -7.02
N LYS A 375 -2.53 -1.01 -7.13
CA LYS A 375 -1.65 -1.32 -8.25
C LYS A 375 -1.24 -2.78 -8.29
N PHE A 376 -0.90 -3.40 -7.15
CA PHE A 376 -0.65 -4.84 -7.07
C PHE A 376 -1.81 -5.64 -7.65
N ARG A 377 -3.07 -5.30 -7.34
CA ARG A 377 -4.25 -5.98 -7.88
C ARG A 377 -4.36 -5.90 -9.40
N THR A 378 -3.76 -4.90 -10.03
CA THR A 378 -3.76 -4.76 -11.50
C THR A 378 -2.64 -5.53 -12.21
N THR A 379 -1.56 -5.87 -11.50
CA THR A 379 -0.37 -6.52 -12.09
C THR A 379 -0.05 -7.90 -11.51
N ALA A 380 -0.81 -8.35 -10.51
CA ALA A 380 -0.65 -9.65 -9.87
C ALA A 380 -1.10 -10.81 -10.75
N SER A 381 -0.59 -12.00 -10.41
CA SER A 381 -1.07 -13.27 -10.94
C SER A 381 -2.03 -13.96 -9.95
N GLY A 382 -2.91 -14.79 -10.53
CA GLY A 382 -3.87 -15.59 -9.78
C GLY A 382 -3.26 -16.89 -9.25
N PRO A 383 -4.03 -17.67 -8.47
CA PRO A 383 -3.50 -18.82 -7.74
C PRO A 383 -3.16 -20.04 -8.57
N ASP A 384 -3.73 -20.14 -9.77
CA ASP A 384 -3.48 -21.23 -10.71
C ASP A 384 -2.65 -20.77 -11.91
N ALA A 385 -2.06 -19.57 -11.84
CA ALA A 385 -1.05 -19.15 -12.80
C ALA A 385 0.14 -20.10 -12.69
N LEU A 386 0.61 -20.62 -13.83
CA LEU A 386 1.93 -21.24 -13.87
C LEU A 386 2.91 -20.23 -13.29
N GLU A 387 3.72 -20.63 -12.31
CA GLU A 387 4.79 -19.82 -11.72
C GLU A 387 5.78 -19.50 -12.86
N ILE A 388 5.59 -18.39 -13.58
CA ILE A 388 6.48 -17.95 -14.68
C ILE A 388 7.80 -17.43 -14.11
N ASP A 389 7.85 -17.16 -12.80
CA ASP A 389 9.01 -16.61 -12.11
C ASP A 389 9.97 -17.66 -11.50
N ASP A 390 9.96 -18.92 -11.97
CA ASP A 390 11.11 -19.80 -11.74
C ASP A 390 12.30 -19.26 -12.55
N PRO A 391 13.38 -18.74 -11.91
CA PRO A 391 14.53 -18.21 -12.63
C PRO A 391 15.28 -19.31 -13.41
N ASN A 392 14.96 -20.59 -13.20
CA ASN A 392 15.47 -21.70 -14.00
C ASN A 392 14.82 -21.81 -15.40
N VAL A 393 13.66 -21.20 -15.63
CA VAL A 393 13.08 -21.09 -16.98
C VAL A 393 13.97 -20.21 -17.88
N PHE A 394 14.66 -19.22 -17.30
CA PHE A 394 15.66 -18.42 -18.02
C PHE A 394 17.00 -19.12 -18.25
N ARG A 395 17.23 -20.32 -17.67
CA ARG A 395 18.46 -21.10 -17.89
C ARG A 395 18.35 -22.14 -19.00
N THR A 396 17.14 -22.50 -19.43
CA THR A 396 16.92 -23.65 -20.34
C THR A 396 16.19 -23.31 -21.65
N ALA A 397 16.05 -22.02 -21.99
CA ALA A 397 15.54 -21.64 -23.30
C ALA A 397 16.49 -22.11 -24.42
N ASP A 398 16.18 -23.27 -25.00
CA ASP A 398 16.72 -23.76 -26.26
C ASP A 398 16.48 -22.68 -27.34
N PRO A 399 17.53 -22.14 -27.99
CA PRO A 399 17.39 -21.07 -28.96
C PRO A 399 16.49 -21.43 -30.16
N ASN A 400 16.20 -22.72 -30.39
CA ASN A 400 15.34 -23.14 -31.50
C ASN A 400 13.82 -23.05 -31.22
N LEU A 401 13.39 -22.82 -29.97
CA LEU A 401 11.97 -22.61 -29.63
C LEU A 401 11.52 -21.14 -29.77
N THR A 402 12.47 -20.22 -29.93
CA THR A 402 12.20 -18.78 -29.98
C THR A 402 11.70 -18.27 -31.34
N ALA A 403 11.89 -19.04 -32.43
CA ALA A 403 11.51 -18.57 -33.77
C ALA A 403 9.98 -18.64 -34.05
N ASN A 404 9.23 -19.47 -33.34
CA ASN A 404 7.78 -19.65 -33.57
C ASN A 404 6.86 -18.97 -32.54
N MET A 405 7.40 -18.36 -31.47
CA MET A 405 6.61 -17.59 -30.48
C MET A 405 6.65 -16.06 -30.68
N VAL A 406 7.58 -15.55 -31.50
CA VAL A 406 7.82 -14.09 -31.63
C VAL A 406 6.78 -13.37 -32.52
N GLN A 407 5.88 -14.08 -33.19
CA GLN A 407 4.79 -13.45 -33.98
C GLN A 407 3.41 -13.45 -33.32
N GLY A 408 3.28 -13.88 -32.04
CA GLY A 408 1.97 -14.02 -31.38
C GLY A 408 1.71 -13.17 -30.13
N ILE A 409 2.71 -12.49 -29.55
CA ILE A 409 2.57 -11.84 -28.23
C ILE A 409 2.74 -10.33 -28.36
N VAL A 410 1.71 -9.68 -28.91
CA VAL A 410 1.44 -8.26 -28.68
C VAL A 410 0.13 -8.23 -27.91
N GLY A 411 0.19 -7.93 -26.61
CA GLY A 411 -0.97 -7.47 -25.83
C GLY A 411 -1.88 -8.53 -25.20
N ALA A 412 -1.36 -9.45 -24.38
CA ALA A 412 -2.19 -10.24 -23.47
C ALA A 412 -1.64 -10.18 -22.05
N GLY A 413 -2.06 -9.17 -21.28
CA GLY A 413 -1.96 -9.21 -19.82
C GLY A 413 -2.84 -10.34 -19.29
N TYR A 414 -2.25 -11.30 -18.59
CA TYR A 414 -3.00 -12.37 -17.93
C TYR A 414 -3.65 -11.80 -16.66
N TYR A 415 -4.76 -11.07 -16.83
CA TYR A 415 -5.60 -10.61 -15.73
C TYR A 415 -6.35 -11.80 -15.14
N TYR A 416 -6.07 -12.16 -13.89
CA TYR A 416 -6.84 -13.19 -13.22
C TYR A 416 -8.13 -12.60 -12.66
N ARG A 417 -9.23 -13.10 -13.21
CA ARG A 417 -10.61 -12.75 -12.90
C ARG A 417 -11.15 -13.74 -11.87
N LEU A 418 -11.62 -13.27 -10.73
CA LEU A 418 -12.66 -14.02 -10.01
C LEU A 418 -13.90 -13.99 -10.92
N VAL A 419 -14.21 -15.10 -11.58
CA VAL A 419 -15.43 -15.21 -12.37
C VAL A 419 -16.55 -15.66 -11.44
N TRP A 420 -17.52 -14.79 -11.23
CA TRP A 420 -18.76 -15.08 -10.51
C TRP A 420 -19.87 -15.41 -11.49
#